data_AF-A0A2Z4FHD5-F1
#
_entry.id   AF-A0A2Z4FHD5-F1
#
_cell.length_a   1.000
_cell.length_b   1.000
_cell.length_c   1.000
_cell.angle_alpha   90.00
_cell.angle_beta   90.00
_cell.angle_gamma   90.00
#
_symmetry.space_group_name_H-M   'P 1'
#
loop_
_entity.id
_entity.type
_entity.pdbx_description
1 polymer ?
#
loop_
_entity_poly.entity_id
_entity_poly.type
_entity_poly.pdbx_seq_one_letter_code
_entity_poly.pdbx_strand_id
1 'polypeptide(L)'
;MKDQKINQNDEPAENTAIRLEPEHIDQILASPALEAAHISALLGNGAPNIDLLLYIAEHPMLVRLERDNRLPEALETTLVEAFFSAMPQLGLRAYGPLASLKARTRARLDAERRKYELTAKYVAKCVEKEDAALQLLRNYLETDPAPIFVSAMRTQWSDWVARAEDARDRGEGLEILQESPALIAALQAPGDASAAMVAEELAKLTAKLSEAVAGTGASDLILRRALRVGEPQAKLVAAAMATFGGRVDLVREILGVFLSGASHAPHYAVMAARLAPLTTRNTFAQYLVDIASQNPEEPEAKITAERTHTILSARSVLPLIGSPLPAVDVAQFPDTDEYALLRSIPPTVEAMWKMWDEITPVGNS
;
A
#
# COMPACT_ATOMS: atom_id res chain seq x y z
N MET A 1 60.27 -27.08 -27.08
CA MET A 1 59.85 -25.69 -26.84
C MET A 1 59.09 -25.21 -28.06
N LYS A 2 57.75 -25.25 -28.00
CA LYS A 2 56.84 -24.61 -28.94
C LYS A 2 55.72 -24.00 -28.11
N ASP A 3 55.53 -22.70 -28.29
CA ASP A 3 54.52 -21.88 -27.67
C ASP A 3 53.11 -22.37 -27.98
N GLN A 4 52.25 -22.39 -26.96
CA GLN A 4 50.80 -22.22 -27.13
C GLN A 4 50.25 -21.46 -25.93
N LYS A 5 50.00 -20.16 -26.14
CA LYS A 5 49.09 -19.34 -25.35
C LYS A 5 47.67 -19.83 -25.62
N ILE A 6 46.91 -20.13 -24.57
CA ILE A 6 45.45 -20.14 -24.62
C ILE A 6 44.98 -19.18 -23.53
N ASN A 7 44.59 -17.98 -23.95
CA ASN A 7 43.70 -17.10 -23.21
C ASN A 7 42.31 -17.73 -23.28
N GLN A 8 41.73 -18.07 -22.13
CA GLN A 8 40.28 -18.21 -21.98
C GLN A 8 39.78 -16.93 -21.31
N ASN A 9 39.33 -15.98 -22.13
CA ASN A 9 38.37 -14.97 -21.69
C ASN A 9 37.02 -15.67 -21.67
N ASP A 10 36.54 -16.02 -20.48
CA ASP A 10 35.13 -16.33 -20.27
C ASP A 10 34.37 -15.00 -20.25
N GLU A 11 33.85 -14.59 -21.41
CA GLU A 11 32.76 -13.63 -21.48
C GLU A 11 31.46 -14.35 -21.10
N PRO A 12 30.65 -13.83 -20.15
CA PRO A 12 29.36 -14.41 -19.84
C PRO A 12 28.42 -14.20 -21.03
N ALA A 13 27.80 -15.30 -21.46
CA ALA A 13 26.82 -15.31 -22.54
C ALA A 13 25.76 -14.22 -22.34
N GLU A 14 25.71 -13.28 -23.29
CA GLU A 14 24.59 -12.36 -23.46
C GLU A 14 23.29 -13.18 -23.53
N ASN A 15 22.43 -12.98 -22.55
CA ASN A 15 21.07 -13.48 -22.55
C ASN A 15 20.27 -12.66 -23.59
N THR A 16 20.50 -12.98 -24.86
CA THR A 16 19.84 -12.36 -26.01
C THR A 16 18.39 -12.85 -26.03
N ALA A 17 17.52 -12.16 -25.31
CA ALA A 17 16.09 -12.27 -25.53
C ALA A 17 15.84 -11.91 -27.01
N ILE A 18 15.52 -12.91 -27.84
CA ILE A 18 15.11 -12.71 -29.22
C ILE A 18 13.93 -11.72 -29.19
N ARG A 19 14.17 -10.47 -29.60
CA ARG A 19 13.09 -9.52 -29.86
C ARG A 19 12.33 -10.06 -31.07
N LEU A 20 11.19 -10.68 -30.83
CA LEU A 20 10.27 -11.06 -31.90
C LEU A 20 9.71 -9.77 -32.51
N GLU A 21 9.99 -9.54 -33.79
CA GLU A 21 9.44 -8.40 -34.52
C GLU A 21 7.91 -8.49 -34.59
N PRO A 22 7.17 -7.36 -34.44
CA PRO A 22 5.70 -7.36 -34.45
C PRO A 22 5.09 -8.07 -35.65
N GLU A 23 5.71 -7.95 -36.83
CA GLU A 23 5.27 -8.60 -38.07
C GLU A 23 5.30 -10.13 -38.00
N HIS A 24 6.27 -10.70 -37.27
CA HIS A 24 6.37 -12.16 -37.09
C HIS A 24 5.27 -12.67 -36.15
N ILE A 25 4.95 -11.90 -35.11
CA ILE A 25 3.87 -12.21 -34.18
C ILE A 25 2.53 -12.15 -34.90
N ASP A 26 2.30 -11.12 -35.72
CA ASP A 26 1.06 -10.97 -36.50
C ASP A 26 0.83 -12.11 -37.48
N GLN A 27 1.88 -12.60 -38.14
CA GLN A 27 1.79 -13.75 -39.04
C GLN A 27 1.34 -15.01 -38.32
N ILE A 28 1.85 -15.26 -37.11
CA ILE A 28 1.45 -16.40 -36.28
C ILE A 28 0.01 -16.24 -35.80
N LEU A 29 -0.36 -15.04 -35.32
CA LEU A 29 -1.70 -14.76 -34.79
C LEU A 29 -2.79 -14.69 -35.86
N ALA A 30 -2.43 -14.42 -37.12
CA ALA A 30 -3.34 -14.45 -38.26
C ALA A 30 -3.61 -15.87 -38.79
N SER A 31 -2.90 -16.88 -38.29
CA SER A 31 -3.08 -18.28 -38.71
C SER A 31 -4.50 -18.77 -38.39
N PRO A 32 -5.23 -19.33 -39.38
CA PRO A 32 -6.53 -19.96 -39.13
C PRO A 32 -6.42 -21.24 -38.29
N ALA A 33 -5.20 -21.79 -38.13
CA ALA A 33 -4.88 -22.93 -37.27
C ALA A 33 -4.14 -22.48 -36.00
N LEU A 34 -4.44 -21.29 -35.46
CA LEU A 34 -3.84 -20.84 -34.21
C LEU A 34 -4.23 -21.78 -33.07
N GLU A 35 -3.21 -22.30 -32.38
CA GLU A 35 -3.35 -23.23 -31.26
C GLU A 35 -2.63 -22.69 -30.03
N ALA A 36 -2.99 -23.20 -28.85
CA ALA A 36 -2.36 -22.87 -27.57
C ALA A 36 -0.83 -22.98 -27.63
N ALA A 37 -0.30 -24.02 -28.27
CA ALA A 37 1.14 -24.26 -28.40
C ALA A 37 1.89 -23.11 -29.10
N HIS A 38 1.26 -22.45 -30.08
CA HIS A 38 1.85 -21.30 -30.77
C HIS A 38 1.98 -20.09 -29.83
N ILE A 39 0.96 -19.84 -28.99
CA ILE A 39 1.00 -18.78 -27.98
C ILE A 39 2.03 -19.11 -26.90
N SER A 40 2.06 -20.34 -26.40
CA SER A 40 3.07 -20.76 -25.41
C SER A 40 4.50 -20.59 -25.96
N ALA A 41 4.72 -20.92 -27.24
CA ALA A 41 6.02 -20.73 -27.88
C ALA A 41 6.41 -19.24 -28.00
N LEU A 42 5.46 -18.37 -28.34
CA LEU A 42 5.68 -16.92 -28.40
C LEU A 42 5.99 -16.30 -27.04
N LEU A 43 5.29 -16.76 -25.99
CA LEU A 43 5.45 -16.25 -24.63
C LEU A 43 6.71 -16.80 -23.93
N GLY A 44 7.24 -17.93 -24.43
CA GLY A 44 8.43 -18.58 -23.89
C GLY A 44 8.19 -19.27 -22.55
N ASN A 45 9.27 -19.76 -21.94
CA ASN A 45 9.23 -20.42 -20.64
C ASN A 45 9.41 -19.39 -19.51
N GLY A 46 8.50 -19.41 -18.53
CA GLY A 46 8.55 -18.54 -17.35
C GLY A 46 7.49 -17.44 -17.36
N ALA A 47 7.75 -16.35 -16.65
CA ALA A 47 6.82 -15.22 -16.59
C ALA A 47 6.94 -14.36 -17.86
N PRO A 48 5.87 -14.23 -18.66
CA PRO A 48 5.97 -13.65 -19.99
C PRO A 48 6.18 -12.13 -19.95
N ASN A 49 6.75 -11.61 -21.04
CA ASN A 49 6.80 -10.16 -21.26
C ASN A 49 5.36 -9.62 -21.36
N ILE A 50 5.01 -8.70 -20.46
CA ILE A 50 3.65 -8.16 -20.33
C ILE A 50 3.20 -7.40 -21.60
N ASP A 51 4.09 -6.66 -22.24
CA ASP A 51 3.77 -5.93 -23.48
C ASP A 51 3.42 -6.91 -24.60
N LEU A 52 4.19 -7.99 -24.74
CA LEU A 52 3.92 -9.05 -25.70
C LEU A 52 2.63 -9.80 -25.38
N LEU A 53 2.39 -10.13 -24.10
CA LEU A 53 1.18 -10.80 -23.67
C LEU A 53 -0.07 -9.95 -23.97
N LEU A 54 -0.03 -8.66 -23.65
CA LEU A 54 -1.13 -7.74 -23.98
C LEU A 54 -1.29 -7.59 -25.50
N TYR A 55 -0.19 -7.49 -26.25
CA TYR A 55 -0.23 -7.42 -27.71
C TYR A 55 -0.95 -8.63 -28.32
N ILE A 56 -0.59 -9.84 -27.89
CA ILE A 56 -1.24 -11.08 -28.30
C ILE A 56 -2.71 -11.05 -27.89
N ALA A 57 -3.01 -10.81 -26.61
CA ALA A 57 -4.36 -10.95 -26.07
C ALA A 57 -5.36 -9.87 -26.55
N GLU A 58 -4.85 -8.75 -27.07
CA GLU A 58 -5.62 -7.67 -27.69
C GLU A 58 -5.60 -7.72 -29.22
N HIS A 59 -4.94 -8.72 -29.82
CA HIS A 59 -4.91 -8.87 -31.27
C HIS A 59 -6.34 -8.99 -31.85
N PRO A 60 -6.67 -8.28 -32.95
CA PRO A 60 -8.05 -8.16 -33.45
C PRO A 60 -8.74 -9.51 -33.69
N MET A 61 -7.98 -10.51 -34.13
CA MET A 61 -8.49 -11.87 -34.35
C MET A 61 -8.96 -12.51 -33.03
N LEU A 62 -8.16 -12.44 -31.97
CA LEU A 62 -8.48 -13.02 -30.66
C LEU A 62 -9.61 -12.26 -29.96
N VAL A 63 -9.60 -10.93 -30.05
CA VAL A 63 -10.71 -10.09 -29.54
C VAL A 63 -12.02 -10.43 -30.24
N ARG A 64 -12.00 -10.68 -31.55
CA ARG A 64 -13.20 -11.12 -32.29
C ARG A 64 -13.67 -12.49 -31.82
N LEU A 65 -12.77 -13.47 -31.68
CA LEU A 65 -13.12 -14.80 -31.20
C LEU A 65 -13.69 -14.78 -29.78
N GLU A 66 -13.11 -14.00 -28.87
CA GLU A 66 -13.61 -13.82 -27.51
C GLU A 66 -15.02 -13.19 -27.52
N ARG A 67 -15.20 -12.09 -28.25
CA ARG A 67 -16.51 -11.40 -28.36
C ARG A 67 -17.61 -12.31 -28.92
N ASP A 68 -17.25 -13.14 -29.90
CA ASP A 68 -18.19 -14.04 -30.55
C ASP A 68 -18.38 -15.36 -29.75
N ASN A 69 -17.77 -15.50 -28.55
CA ASN A 69 -17.74 -16.72 -27.72
C ASN A 69 -17.24 -17.97 -28.47
N ARG A 70 -16.24 -17.78 -29.32
CA ARG A 70 -15.63 -18.82 -30.17
C ARG A 70 -14.13 -19.00 -29.89
N LEU A 71 -13.63 -18.44 -28.79
CA LEU A 71 -12.25 -18.64 -28.38
C LEU A 71 -12.08 -20.10 -27.90
N PRO A 72 -11.15 -20.89 -28.48
CA PRO A 72 -10.91 -22.25 -28.02
C PRO A 72 -10.49 -22.27 -26.54
N GLU A 73 -11.07 -23.19 -25.74
CA GLU A 73 -10.83 -23.28 -24.30
C GLU A 73 -9.34 -23.45 -23.95
N ALA A 74 -8.61 -24.27 -24.70
CA ALA A 74 -7.17 -24.45 -24.51
C ALA A 74 -6.39 -23.15 -24.70
N LEU A 75 -6.80 -22.33 -25.68
CA LEU A 75 -6.18 -21.04 -25.97
C LEU A 75 -6.51 -20.00 -24.90
N GLU A 76 -7.77 -19.96 -24.45
CA GLU A 76 -8.19 -19.13 -23.32
C GLU A 76 -7.42 -19.48 -22.04
N THR A 77 -7.30 -20.77 -21.75
CA THR A 77 -6.57 -21.29 -20.57
C THR A 77 -5.11 -20.86 -20.59
N THR A 78 -4.42 -21.04 -21.73
CA THR A 78 -3.02 -20.61 -21.86
C THR A 78 -2.85 -19.10 -21.66
N LEU A 79 -3.76 -18.28 -22.18
CA LEU A 79 -3.70 -16.83 -21.98
C LEU A 79 -3.98 -16.46 -20.51
N VAL A 80 -4.95 -17.10 -19.87
CA VAL A 80 -5.26 -16.90 -18.46
C VAL A 80 -4.04 -17.27 -17.59
N GLU A 81 -3.44 -18.45 -17.80
CA GLU A 81 -2.24 -18.88 -17.09
C GLU A 81 -1.07 -17.91 -17.29
N ALA A 82 -0.88 -17.43 -18.52
CA ALA A 82 0.12 -16.41 -18.83
C ALA A 82 -0.12 -15.10 -18.05
N PHE A 83 -1.36 -14.61 -17.97
CA PHE A 83 -1.69 -13.43 -17.15
C PHE A 83 -1.48 -13.71 -15.66
N PHE A 84 -1.83 -14.89 -15.17
CA PHE A 84 -1.61 -15.27 -13.78
C PHE A 84 -0.13 -15.26 -13.42
N SER A 85 0.74 -15.69 -14.34
CA SER A 85 2.19 -15.64 -14.19
C SER A 85 2.77 -14.22 -14.29
N ALA A 86 2.21 -13.36 -15.14
CA ALA A 86 2.74 -12.02 -15.41
C ALA A 86 2.26 -10.94 -14.42
N MET A 87 1.01 -11.01 -13.96
CA MET A 87 0.39 -9.99 -13.10
C MET A 87 1.12 -9.72 -11.77
N PRO A 88 1.77 -10.71 -11.10
CA PRO A 88 2.61 -10.45 -9.94
C PRO A 88 3.73 -9.44 -10.21
N GLN A 89 4.26 -9.40 -11.44
CA GLN A 89 5.29 -8.42 -11.79
C GLN A 89 4.76 -6.98 -11.86
N LEU A 90 3.43 -6.80 -11.96
CA LEU A 90 2.74 -5.52 -11.83
C LEU A 90 2.24 -5.23 -10.41
N GLY A 91 2.53 -6.11 -9.45
CA GLY A 91 2.01 -6.03 -8.09
C GLY A 91 0.52 -6.32 -8.01
N LEU A 92 -0.04 -7.10 -8.95
CA LEU A 92 -1.46 -7.43 -8.98
C LEU A 92 -1.71 -8.91 -8.68
N ARG A 93 -2.79 -9.17 -7.93
CA ARG A 93 -3.35 -10.52 -7.82
C ARG A 93 -4.24 -10.82 -9.02
N ALA A 94 -3.98 -11.93 -9.70
CA ALA A 94 -4.81 -12.40 -10.79
C ALA A 94 -6.11 -13.05 -10.26
N TYR A 95 -7.25 -12.68 -10.85
CA TYR A 95 -8.57 -13.28 -10.56
C TYR A 95 -9.60 -12.95 -11.65
N GLY A 96 -10.55 -13.84 -11.94
CA GLY A 96 -11.63 -13.58 -12.91
C GLY A 96 -11.26 -13.88 -14.37
N PRO A 97 -12.16 -13.56 -15.32
CA PRO A 97 -12.04 -13.97 -16.72
C PRO A 97 -10.96 -13.20 -17.49
N LEU A 98 -10.60 -13.72 -18.67
CA LEU A 98 -9.55 -13.15 -19.54
C LEU A 98 -9.75 -11.65 -19.81
N ALA A 99 -10.95 -11.22 -20.17
CA ALA A 99 -11.27 -9.79 -20.37
C ALA A 99 -10.89 -8.92 -19.16
N SER A 100 -11.19 -9.37 -17.95
CA SER A 100 -10.87 -8.65 -16.70
C SER A 100 -9.38 -8.66 -16.39
N LEU A 101 -8.66 -9.74 -16.72
CA LEU A 101 -7.19 -9.82 -16.59
C LEU A 101 -6.52 -8.83 -17.54
N LYS A 102 -6.94 -8.78 -18.81
CA LYS A 102 -6.44 -7.83 -19.82
C LYS A 102 -6.64 -6.39 -19.39
N ALA A 103 -7.88 -6.00 -19.10
CA ALA A 103 -8.22 -4.61 -18.77
C ALA A 103 -7.43 -4.10 -17.56
N ARG A 104 -7.28 -4.91 -16.50
CA ARG A 104 -6.50 -4.52 -15.31
C ARG A 104 -5.01 -4.47 -15.57
N THR A 105 -4.48 -5.43 -16.32
CA THR A 105 -3.06 -5.44 -16.70
C THR A 105 -2.72 -4.20 -17.51
N ARG A 106 -3.52 -3.87 -18.53
CA ARG A 106 -3.38 -2.65 -19.35
C ARG A 106 -3.44 -1.38 -18.50
N ALA A 107 -4.50 -1.22 -17.72
CA ALA A 107 -4.68 -0.03 -16.89
C ALA A 107 -3.53 0.17 -15.88
N ARG A 108 -3.06 -0.90 -15.23
CA ARG A 108 -1.94 -0.83 -14.29
C ARG A 108 -0.63 -0.55 -15.00
N LEU A 109 -0.36 -1.21 -16.12
CA LEU A 109 0.87 -1.01 -16.90
C LEU A 109 0.98 0.44 -17.39
N ASP A 110 -0.08 1.00 -17.98
CA ASP A 110 -0.07 2.36 -18.51
C ASP A 110 0.12 3.40 -17.41
N ALA A 111 -0.56 3.21 -16.27
CA ALA A 111 -0.44 4.09 -15.11
C ALA A 111 0.99 4.06 -14.53
N GLU A 112 1.59 2.89 -14.38
CA GLU A 112 2.93 2.74 -13.82
C GLU A 112 4.04 3.16 -14.81
N ARG A 113 3.89 2.87 -16.11
CA ARG A 113 4.82 3.29 -17.16
C ARG A 113 4.96 4.81 -17.18
N ARG A 114 3.84 5.53 -17.14
CA ARG A 114 3.85 7.00 -17.11
C ARG A 114 4.58 7.55 -15.89
N LYS A 115 4.37 6.96 -14.71
CA LYS A 115 5.09 7.36 -13.48
C LYS A 115 6.58 7.09 -13.61
N TYR A 116 6.95 5.89 -14.06
CA TYR A 116 8.34 5.50 -14.29
C TYR A 116 9.04 6.47 -15.24
N GLU A 117 8.45 6.79 -16.39
CA GLU A 117 9.02 7.70 -17.39
C GLU A 117 9.22 9.12 -16.86
N LEU A 118 8.26 9.63 -16.07
CA LEU A 118 8.38 10.93 -15.43
C LEU A 118 9.51 10.93 -14.40
N THR A 119 9.53 9.96 -13.50
CA THR A 119 10.59 9.81 -12.48
C THR A 119 11.96 9.69 -13.16
N ALA A 120 12.10 8.81 -14.13
CA ALA A 120 13.30 8.61 -14.93
C ALA A 120 13.83 9.91 -15.54
N LYS A 121 12.93 10.67 -16.19
CA LYS A 121 13.26 11.96 -16.80
C LYS A 121 13.72 12.99 -15.78
N TYR A 122 13.11 13.05 -14.60
CA TYR A 122 13.51 14.00 -13.57
C TYR A 122 14.80 13.59 -12.86
N VAL A 123 14.99 12.31 -12.55
CA VAL A 123 16.24 11.79 -11.98
C VAL A 123 17.40 12.08 -12.92
N ALA A 124 17.24 11.85 -14.23
CA ALA A 124 18.25 12.18 -15.23
C ALA A 124 18.59 13.69 -15.33
N LYS A 125 17.64 14.57 -14.97
CA LYS A 125 17.87 16.03 -14.93
C LYS A 125 18.47 16.52 -13.62
N CYS A 126 18.29 15.76 -12.54
CA CYS A 126 18.73 16.10 -11.19
C CYS A 126 20.03 15.39 -10.80
N VAL A 127 20.81 14.85 -11.76
CA VAL A 127 22.06 14.14 -11.47
C VAL A 127 23.07 15.02 -10.72
N GLU A 128 23.04 16.34 -10.95
CA GLU A 128 23.89 17.31 -10.24
C GLU A 128 23.33 17.75 -8.88
N LYS A 129 22.11 17.31 -8.53
CA LYS A 129 21.42 17.63 -7.27
C LYS A 129 21.02 16.33 -6.58
N GLU A 130 22.01 15.72 -5.95
CA GLU A 130 21.92 14.38 -5.38
C GLU A 130 20.74 14.19 -4.43
N ASP A 131 20.57 15.09 -3.46
CA ASP A 131 19.46 15.01 -2.50
C ASP A 131 18.08 15.03 -3.18
N ALA A 132 17.93 15.83 -4.24
CA ALA A 132 16.68 15.94 -4.98
C ALA A 132 16.39 14.67 -5.80
N ALA A 133 17.41 14.07 -6.42
CA ALA A 133 17.27 12.82 -7.15
C ALA A 133 16.94 11.64 -6.22
N LEU A 134 17.60 11.56 -5.05
CA LEU A 134 17.30 10.56 -4.02
C LEU A 134 15.89 10.72 -3.47
N GLN A 135 15.45 11.95 -3.19
CA GLN A 135 14.09 12.23 -2.73
C GLN A 135 13.04 11.80 -3.77
N LEU A 136 13.28 12.06 -5.06
CA LEU A 136 12.37 11.63 -6.15
C LEU A 136 12.27 10.12 -6.24
N LEU A 137 13.41 9.41 -6.19
CA LEU A 137 13.44 7.94 -6.22
C LEU A 137 12.75 7.36 -4.99
N ARG A 138 13.01 7.89 -3.80
CA ARG A 138 12.34 7.48 -2.57
C ARG A 138 10.82 7.67 -2.68
N ASN A 139 10.38 8.84 -3.11
CA ASN A 139 8.96 9.14 -3.30
C ASN A 139 8.31 8.19 -4.32
N TYR A 140 9.01 7.83 -5.39
CA TYR A 140 8.51 6.86 -6.35
C TYR A 140 8.36 5.46 -5.72
N LEU A 141 9.36 4.99 -4.99
CA LEU A 141 9.33 3.71 -4.28
C LEU A 141 8.22 3.64 -3.21
N GLU A 142 7.86 4.77 -2.60
CA GLU A 142 6.74 4.87 -1.65
C GLU A 142 5.35 4.68 -2.27
N THR A 143 5.23 4.86 -3.59
CA THR A 143 3.95 4.65 -4.30
C THR A 143 3.62 3.18 -4.56
N ASP A 144 4.41 2.26 -4.00
CA ASP A 144 4.36 0.82 -4.28
C ASP A 144 4.34 0.53 -5.79
N PRO A 145 5.41 0.95 -6.50
CA PRO A 145 5.51 0.79 -7.94
C PRO A 145 5.57 -0.68 -8.32
N ALA A 146 5.08 -0.99 -9.52
CA ALA A 146 5.10 -2.35 -10.03
C ALA A 146 6.55 -2.93 -10.08
N PRO A 147 6.79 -4.17 -9.61
CA PRO A 147 8.11 -4.78 -9.56
C PRO A 147 8.94 -4.69 -10.85
N ILE A 148 8.33 -4.81 -12.04
CA ILE A 148 9.10 -4.66 -13.30
C ILE A 148 9.80 -3.31 -13.42
N PHE A 149 9.15 -2.23 -12.96
CA PHE A 149 9.67 -0.88 -13.09
C PHE A 149 10.70 -0.58 -12.01
N VAL A 150 10.56 -1.18 -10.81
CA VAL A 150 11.61 -1.16 -9.79
C VAL A 150 12.87 -1.87 -10.30
N SER A 151 12.72 -3.05 -10.90
CA SER A 151 13.85 -3.76 -11.52
C SER A 151 14.50 -2.94 -12.63
N ALA A 152 13.72 -2.30 -13.51
CA ALA A 152 14.24 -1.43 -14.54
C ALA A 152 15.00 -0.21 -13.97
N MET A 153 14.46 0.41 -12.92
CA MET A 153 15.14 1.49 -12.18
C MET A 153 16.47 1.01 -11.58
N ARG A 154 16.50 -0.18 -10.96
CA ARG A 154 17.72 -0.77 -10.38
C ARG A 154 18.78 -1.06 -11.43
N THR A 155 18.39 -1.48 -12.63
CA THR A 155 19.34 -1.68 -13.75
C THR A 155 19.93 -0.36 -14.23
N GLN A 156 19.13 0.71 -14.28
CA GLN A 156 19.56 2.00 -14.83
C GLN A 156 20.30 2.88 -13.83
N TRP A 157 19.93 2.84 -12.55
CA TRP A 157 20.47 3.67 -11.46
C TRP A 157 20.72 2.86 -10.18
N SER A 158 21.49 1.77 -10.27
CA SER A 158 21.72 0.80 -9.18
C SER A 158 22.00 1.46 -7.82
N ASP A 159 23.00 2.35 -7.78
CA ASP A 159 23.50 2.92 -6.53
C ASP A 159 22.52 3.91 -5.92
N TRP A 160 21.84 4.69 -6.76
CA TRP A 160 20.85 5.67 -6.34
C TRP A 160 19.59 5.00 -5.81
N VAL A 161 19.13 3.94 -6.48
CA VAL A 161 17.97 3.16 -6.01
C VAL A 161 18.30 2.46 -4.71
N ALA A 162 19.48 1.84 -4.59
CA ALA A 162 19.91 1.19 -3.34
C ALA A 162 19.94 2.18 -2.16
N ARG A 163 20.45 3.40 -2.38
CA ARG A 163 20.45 4.46 -1.36
C ARG A 163 19.05 4.99 -1.04
N ALA A 164 18.19 5.12 -2.04
CA ALA A 164 16.80 5.51 -1.83
C ALA A 164 16.02 4.44 -1.04
N GLU A 165 16.29 3.16 -1.30
CA GLU A 165 15.74 2.02 -0.55
C GLU A 165 16.25 2.02 0.90
N ASP A 166 17.56 2.17 1.13
CA ASP A 166 18.15 2.28 2.47
C ASP A 166 17.58 3.49 3.25
N ALA A 167 17.50 4.67 2.62
CA ALA A 167 16.88 5.85 3.22
C ALA A 167 15.40 5.64 3.54
N ARG A 168 14.67 4.93 2.67
CA ARG A 168 13.28 4.55 2.87
C ARG A 168 13.14 3.63 4.08
N ASP A 169 13.96 2.59 4.14
CA ASP A 169 13.89 1.54 5.16
C ASP A 169 14.33 2.08 6.54
N ARG A 170 15.22 3.08 6.58
CA ARG A 170 15.53 3.86 7.81
C ARG A 170 14.44 4.85 8.22
N GLY A 171 13.42 5.08 7.38
CA GLY A 171 12.37 6.05 7.67
C GLY A 171 12.81 7.51 7.53
N GLU A 172 13.84 7.80 6.73
CA GLU A 172 14.41 9.14 6.62
C GLU A 172 13.37 10.20 6.18
N GLY A 173 13.31 11.31 6.90
CA GLY A 173 12.33 12.39 6.71
C GLY A 173 11.01 12.16 7.46
N LEU A 174 10.89 11.11 8.28
CA LEU A 174 9.79 10.91 9.22
C LEU A 174 10.05 11.59 10.58
N GLU A 175 11.28 12.03 10.84
CA GLU A 175 11.71 12.63 12.10
C GLU A 175 10.92 13.91 12.40
N ILE A 176 10.50 14.63 11.35
CA ILE A 176 9.64 15.82 11.46
C ILE A 176 8.37 15.54 12.27
N LEU A 177 7.78 14.34 12.12
CA LEU A 177 6.57 13.94 12.83
C LEU A 177 6.82 13.67 14.31
N GLN A 178 8.08 13.57 14.73
CA GLN A 178 8.47 13.29 16.11
C GLN A 178 9.07 14.52 16.83
N GLU A 179 9.09 15.68 16.17
CA GLU A 179 9.74 16.88 16.69
C GLU A 179 9.00 17.56 17.85
N SER A 180 7.73 17.22 18.09
CA SER A 180 6.96 17.74 19.23
C SER A 180 6.71 16.63 20.26
N PRO A 181 7.61 16.47 21.26
CA PRO A 181 7.39 15.57 22.39
C PRO A 181 6.12 15.90 23.18
N ALA A 182 5.74 17.19 23.23
CA ALA A 182 4.52 17.65 23.88
C ALA A 182 3.27 17.08 23.19
N LEU A 183 3.23 17.13 21.85
CA LEU A 183 2.15 16.52 21.07
C LEU A 183 2.10 15.00 21.28
N ILE A 184 3.23 14.31 21.21
CA ILE A 184 3.29 12.85 21.41
C ILE A 184 2.76 12.47 22.80
N ALA A 185 3.23 13.15 23.85
CA ALA A 185 2.79 12.90 25.21
C ALA A 185 1.28 13.13 25.38
N ALA A 186 0.75 14.21 24.81
CA ALA A 186 -0.68 14.50 24.85
C ALA A 186 -1.52 13.48 24.08
N LEU A 187 -1.04 13.01 22.92
CA LEU A 187 -1.71 11.96 22.17
C LEU A 187 -1.66 10.60 22.88
N GLN A 188 -0.63 10.31 23.68
CA GLN A 188 -0.52 9.06 24.44
C GLN A 188 -1.31 9.07 25.76
N ALA A 189 -1.56 10.25 26.33
CA ALA A 189 -2.29 10.45 27.57
C ALA A 189 -3.44 11.46 27.38
N PRO A 190 -4.46 11.12 26.58
CA PRO A 190 -5.52 12.06 26.19
C PRO A 190 -6.39 12.55 27.35
N GLY A 191 -6.43 11.82 28.47
CA GLY A 191 -7.17 12.22 29.68
C GLY A 191 -6.61 13.47 30.37
N ASP A 192 -5.31 13.73 30.21
CA ASP A 192 -4.60 14.85 30.84
C ASP A 192 -4.24 15.96 29.83
N ALA A 193 -4.55 15.74 28.55
CA ALA A 193 -4.16 16.62 27.45
C ALA A 193 -5.10 17.84 27.33
N SER A 194 -4.51 19.01 27.04
CA SER A 194 -5.28 20.20 26.63
C SER A 194 -5.57 20.14 25.13
N ALA A 195 -6.84 20.10 24.75
CA ALA A 195 -7.27 20.11 23.35
C ALA A 195 -6.72 21.31 22.57
N ALA A 196 -6.70 22.50 23.19
CA ALA A 196 -6.15 23.71 22.57
C ALA A 196 -4.65 23.59 22.27
N MET A 197 -3.88 22.98 23.18
CA MET A 197 -2.44 22.75 22.98
C MET A 197 -2.22 21.74 21.85
N VAL A 198 -2.98 20.64 21.82
CA VAL A 198 -2.88 19.63 20.76
C VAL A 198 -3.20 20.26 19.40
N ALA A 199 -4.25 21.07 19.29
CA ALA A 199 -4.60 21.78 18.06
C ALA A 199 -3.49 22.75 17.60
N GLU A 200 -2.90 23.50 18.53
CA GLU A 200 -1.80 24.42 18.25
C GLU A 200 -0.55 23.69 17.73
N GLU A 201 -0.15 22.60 18.39
CA GLU A 201 1.00 21.80 17.99
C GLU A 201 0.78 21.10 16.65
N LEU A 202 -0.42 20.57 16.38
CA LEU A 202 -0.77 20.00 15.08
C LEU A 202 -0.75 21.05 13.96
N ALA A 203 -1.22 22.27 14.22
CA ALA A 203 -1.16 23.37 13.26
C ALA A 203 0.30 23.78 12.94
N LYS A 204 1.15 23.92 13.97
CA LYS A 204 2.59 24.19 13.79
C LYS A 204 3.28 23.11 12.98
N LEU A 205 3.02 21.85 13.31
CA LEU A 205 3.64 20.72 12.61
C LEU A 205 3.15 20.62 11.16
N THR A 206 1.88 20.92 10.89
CA THR A 206 1.32 20.96 9.52
C THR A 206 1.97 22.06 8.69
N ALA A 207 2.17 23.25 9.26
CA ALA A 207 2.88 24.34 8.59
C ALA A 207 4.34 23.96 8.30
N LYS A 208 5.05 23.42 9.30
CA LYS A 208 6.45 23.00 9.14
C LYS A 208 6.61 21.89 8.10
N LEU A 209 5.70 20.91 8.09
CA LEU A 209 5.68 19.87 7.07
C LEU A 209 5.49 20.48 5.68
N SER A 210 4.54 21.40 5.53
CA SER A 210 4.28 22.08 4.26
C SER A 210 5.47 22.91 3.76
N GLU A 211 6.27 23.48 4.66
CA GLU A 211 7.52 24.17 4.32
C GLU A 211 8.64 23.20 3.92
N ALA A 212 8.73 22.06 4.62
CA ALA A 212 9.77 21.06 4.39
C ALA A 212 9.59 20.29 3.07
N VAL A 213 8.35 20.09 2.61
CA VAL A 213 8.05 19.43 1.34
C VAL A 213 7.50 20.40 0.31
N ALA A 214 8.26 20.63 -0.76
CA ALA A 214 7.85 21.49 -1.87
C ALA A 214 6.68 20.85 -2.66
N GLY A 215 5.43 21.13 -2.25
CA GLY A 215 4.22 20.82 -3.02
C GLY A 215 3.09 20.17 -2.20
N THR A 216 1.85 20.48 -2.59
CA THR A 216 0.60 20.12 -1.88
C THR A 216 0.25 18.62 -1.83
N GLY A 217 1.03 17.74 -2.47
CA GLY A 217 0.86 16.28 -2.39
C GLY A 217 2.01 15.53 -1.71
N ALA A 218 3.10 16.23 -1.36
CA ALA A 218 4.29 15.59 -0.81
C ALA A 218 4.20 15.41 0.72
N SER A 219 3.43 16.25 1.41
CA SER A 219 3.02 16.02 2.81
C SER A 219 2.28 14.69 2.97
N ASP A 220 1.42 14.35 2.01
CA ASP A 220 0.55 13.18 2.09
C ASP A 220 1.32 11.88 1.93
N LEU A 221 2.35 11.91 1.08
CA LEU A 221 3.28 10.80 0.93
C LEU A 221 4.02 10.55 2.25
N ILE A 222 4.44 11.59 2.96
CA ILE A 222 5.08 11.47 4.27
C ILE A 222 4.11 10.87 5.29
N LEU A 223 2.86 11.34 5.34
CA LEU A 223 1.84 10.78 6.25
C LEU A 223 1.50 9.32 5.93
N ARG A 224 1.29 8.98 4.65
CA ARG A 224 1.04 7.59 4.21
C ARG A 224 2.20 6.68 4.56
N ARG A 225 3.43 7.15 4.33
CA ARG A 225 4.66 6.43 4.68
C ARG A 225 4.75 6.19 6.18
N ALA A 226 4.55 7.24 6.97
CA ALA A 226 4.55 7.13 8.43
C ALA A 226 3.53 6.08 8.91
N LEU A 227 2.31 6.10 8.37
CA LEU A 227 1.26 5.12 8.70
C LEU A 227 1.63 3.69 8.30
N ARG A 228 2.37 3.47 7.21
CA ARG A 228 2.75 2.12 6.76
C ARG A 228 3.96 1.58 7.52
N VAL A 229 5.08 2.30 7.49
CA VAL A 229 6.39 1.81 7.92
C VAL A 229 7.00 2.59 9.09
N GLY A 230 6.37 3.69 9.51
CA GLY A 230 6.87 4.50 10.61
C GLY A 230 6.86 3.79 11.96
N GLU A 231 7.70 4.28 12.87
CA GLU A 231 7.67 3.89 14.27
C GLU A 231 6.32 4.23 14.92
N PRO A 232 5.96 3.60 16.06
CA PRO A 232 4.65 3.79 16.69
C PRO A 232 4.28 5.26 16.95
N GLN A 233 5.24 6.10 17.33
CA GLN A 233 5.01 7.53 17.57
C GLN A 233 4.75 8.30 16.28
N ALA A 234 5.54 8.07 15.23
CA ALA A 234 5.33 8.68 13.92
C ALA A 234 3.97 8.27 13.32
N LYS A 235 3.54 7.02 13.50
CA LYS A 235 2.20 6.53 13.11
C LYS A 235 1.09 7.29 13.83
N LEU A 236 1.23 7.47 15.15
CA LEU A 236 0.24 8.17 15.98
C LEU A 236 0.11 9.64 15.56
N VAL A 237 1.23 10.35 15.38
CA VAL A 237 1.24 11.75 14.95
C VAL A 237 0.71 11.87 13.51
N ALA A 238 1.09 10.97 12.61
CA ALA A 238 0.58 10.99 11.23
C ALA A 238 -0.94 10.80 11.16
N ALA A 239 -1.49 9.88 11.97
CA ALA A 239 -2.93 9.69 12.10
C ALA A 239 -3.61 10.95 12.66
N ALA A 240 -3.03 11.57 13.70
CA ALA A 240 -3.55 12.80 14.27
C ALA A 240 -3.56 13.96 13.27
N MET A 241 -2.46 14.17 12.53
CA MET A 241 -2.39 15.18 11.47
C MET A 241 -3.41 14.92 10.35
N ALA A 242 -3.58 13.66 9.94
CA ALA A 242 -4.58 13.29 8.94
C ALA A 242 -6.01 13.60 9.42
N THR A 243 -6.34 13.27 10.66
CA THR A 243 -7.65 13.59 11.26
C THR A 243 -7.86 15.09 11.42
N PHE A 244 -6.87 15.82 11.91
CA PHE A 244 -6.92 17.28 12.08
C PHE A 244 -7.10 18.01 10.76
N GLY A 245 -6.40 17.58 9.72
CA GLY A 245 -6.49 18.15 8.36
C GLY A 245 -7.68 17.65 7.55
N GLY A 246 -8.57 16.82 8.11
CA GLY A 246 -9.75 16.29 7.40
C GLY A 246 -9.42 15.40 6.19
N ARG A 247 -8.29 14.68 6.23
CA ARG A 247 -7.76 13.87 5.13
C ARG A 247 -8.42 12.50 4.99
N VAL A 248 -9.69 12.50 4.59
CA VAL A 248 -10.52 11.29 4.41
C VAL A 248 -9.85 10.22 3.53
N ASP A 249 -9.01 10.63 2.57
CA ASP A 249 -8.26 9.75 1.68
C ASP A 249 -7.21 8.85 2.39
N LEU A 250 -6.86 9.16 3.64
CA LEU A 250 -5.92 8.43 4.48
C LEU A 250 -6.60 7.48 5.49
N VAL A 251 -7.93 7.46 5.55
CA VAL A 251 -8.63 6.66 6.56
C VAL A 251 -8.35 5.16 6.43
N ARG A 252 -8.09 4.69 5.20
CA ARG A 252 -7.76 3.27 4.95
C ARG A 252 -6.42 2.89 5.55
N GLU A 253 -5.41 3.76 5.45
CA GLU A 253 -4.12 3.57 6.09
C GLU A 253 -4.25 3.56 7.63
N ILE A 254 -5.03 4.49 8.21
CA ILE A 254 -5.28 4.51 9.66
C ILE A 254 -5.99 3.23 10.13
N LEU A 255 -7.01 2.79 9.39
CA LEU A 255 -7.71 1.53 9.66
C LEU A 255 -6.79 0.31 9.50
N GLY A 256 -5.84 0.36 8.56
CA GLY A 256 -4.82 -0.68 8.40
C GLY A 256 -3.92 -0.81 9.63
N VAL A 257 -3.44 0.32 10.19
CA VAL A 257 -2.65 0.34 11.43
C VAL A 257 -3.46 -0.15 12.62
N PHE A 258 -4.74 0.21 12.69
CA PHE A 258 -5.64 -0.30 13.70
C PHE A 258 -5.78 -1.82 13.63
N LEU A 259 -6.08 -2.36 12.44
CA LEU A 259 -6.30 -3.79 12.22
C LEU A 259 -5.03 -4.63 12.39
N SER A 260 -3.83 -4.04 12.28
CA SER A 260 -2.57 -4.74 12.51
C SER A 260 -2.28 -5.00 14.00
N GLY A 261 -3.17 -4.63 14.93
CA GLY A 261 -3.02 -4.93 16.35
C GLY A 261 -2.14 -3.94 17.12
N ALA A 262 -2.01 -2.70 16.67
CA ALA A 262 -1.14 -1.73 17.35
C ALA A 262 -1.55 -1.50 18.82
N SER A 263 -0.57 -1.32 19.72
CA SER A 263 -0.80 -1.00 21.15
C SER A 263 -1.66 0.27 21.35
N HIS A 264 -1.59 1.20 20.39
CA HIS A 264 -2.40 2.42 20.35
C HIS A 264 -3.71 2.27 19.57
N ALA A 265 -4.23 1.04 19.38
CA ALA A 265 -5.53 0.76 18.75
C ALA A 265 -6.68 1.73 19.14
N PRO A 266 -6.91 2.10 20.41
CA PRO A 266 -8.00 3.02 20.75
C PRO A 266 -7.84 4.41 20.10
N HIS A 267 -6.60 4.88 19.94
CA HIS A 267 -6.30 6.17 19.33
C HIS A 267 -6.64 6.16 17.84
N TYR A 268 -6.15 5.16 17.11
CA TYR A 268 -6.43 4.99 15.68
C TYR A 268 -7.92 4.76 15.42
N ALA A 269 -8.61 4.04 16.31
CA ALA A 269 -10.03 3.80 16.17
C ALA A 269 -10.84 5.10 16.24
N VAL A 270 -10.56 5.95 17.23
CA VAL A 270 -11.21 7.26 17.35
C VAL A 270 -10.84 8.16 16.17
N MET A 271 -9.56 8.27 15.82
CA MET A 271 -9.10 9.10 14.69
C MET A 271 -9.76 8.71 13.37
N ALA A 272 -9.87 7.41 13.06
CA ALA A 272 -10.56 6.92 11.87
C ALA A 272 -12.08 7.19 11.94
N ALA A 273 -12.70 7.01 13.10
CA ALA A 273 -14.12 7.25 13.31
C ALA A 273 -14.50 8.74 13.16
N ARG A 274 -13.64 9.64 13.65
CA ARG A 274 -13.80 11.10 13.46
C ARG A 274 -13.63 11.51 12.00
N LEU A 275 -12.70 10.88 11.30
CA LEU A 275 -12.35 11.22 9.93
C LEU A 275 -13.36 10.69 8.90
N ALA A 276 -13.81 9.43 9.05
CA ALA A 276 -14.80 8.81 8.17
C ALA A 276 -15.71 7.83 8.94
N PRO A 277 -16.75 8.32 9.64
CA PRO A 277 -17.55 7.51 10.57
C PRO A 277 -18.24 6.33 9.90
N LEU A 278 -18.80 6.50 8.69
CA LEU A 278 -19.50 5.43 7.97
C LEU A 278 -18.55 4.31 7.52
N THR A 279 -17.40 4.68 6.95
CA THR A 279 -16.36 3.71 6.53
C THR A 279 -15.86 2.95 7.75
N THR A 280 -15.51 3.66 8.81
CA THR A 280 -15.01 3.07 10.06
C THR A 280 -16.04 2.14 10.70
N ARG A 281 -17.32 2.52 10.75
CA ARG A 281 -18.40 1.66 11.25
C ARG A 281 -18.49 0.36 10.48
N ASN A 282 -18.47 0.42 9.14
CA ASN A 282 -18.56 -0.77 8.29
C ASN A 282 -17.33 -1.67 8.45
N THR A 283 -16.13 -1.09 8.51
CA THR A 283 -14.88 -1.84 8.74
C THR A 283 -14.87 -2.52 10.10
N PHE A 284 -15.28 -1.83 11.17
CA PHE A 284 -15.35 -2.43 12.50
C PHE A 284 -16.41 -3.51 12.60
N ALA A 285 -17.59 -3.30 12.01
CA ALA A 285 -18.63 -4.31 11.97
C ALA A 285 -18.16 -5.58 11.24
N GLN A 286 -17.55 -5.42 10.05
CA GLN A 286 -17.01 -6.55 9.30
C GLN A 286 -15.90 -7.27 10.08
N TYR A 287 -14.94 -6.52 10.63
CA TYR A 287 -13.86 -7.07 11.44
C TYR A 287 -14.37 -7.92 12.61
N LEU A 288 -15.37 -7.42 13.35
CA LEU A 288 -15.95 -8.16 14.47
C LEU A 288 -16.73 -9.40 14.03
N VAL A 289 -17.43 -9.35 12.87
CA VAL A 289 -18.09 -10.51 12.27
C VAL A 289 -17.07 -11.56 11.85
N ASP A 290 -15.97 -11.14 11.23
CA ASP A 290 -14.90 -12.03 10.79
C ASP A 290 -14.27 -12.75 11.98
N ILE A 291 -13.98 -12.03 13.07
CA ILE A 291 -13.47 -12.63 14.31
C ILE A 291 -14.48 -13.60 14.92
N ALA A 292 -15.76 -13.24 14.99
CA ALA A 292 -16.78 -14.09 15.59
C ALA A 292 -17.04 -15.37 14.78
N SER A 293 -16.76 -15.35 13.48
CA SER A 293 -16.98 -16.46 12.55
C SER A 293 -15.75 -17.36 12.39
N GLN A 294 -14.59 -16.95 12.90
CA GLN A 294 -13.36 -17.72 12.78
C GLN A 294 -13.32 -18.91 13.73
N ASN A 295 -12.76 -20.02 13.24
CA ASN A 295 -12.55 -21.21 14.04
C ASN A 295 -11.37 -20.97 15.00
N PRO A 296 -11.58 -20.94 16.34
CA PRO A 296 -10.52 -20.62 17.31
C PRO A 296 -9.34 -21.62 17.32
N GLU A 297 -9.48 -22.78 16.67
CA GLU A 297 -8.38 -23.75 16.49
C GLU A 297 -7.40 -23.35 15.38
N GLU A 298 -7.76 -22.40 14.51
CA GLU A 298 -6.88 -21.91 13.45
C GLU A 298 -5.84 -20.92 14.01
N PRO A 299 -4.55 -21.01 13.61
CA PRO A 299 -3.52 -20.07 14.09
C PRO A 299 -3.87 -18.59 13.84
N GLU A 300 -4.54 -18.33 12.72
CA GLU A 300 -5.01 -17.00 12.30
C GLU A 300 -6.20 -16.49 13.13
N ALA A 301 -6.90 -17.38 13.83
CA ALA A 301 -8.03 -17.08 14.71
C ALA A 301 -7.63 -16.88 16.17
N LYS A 302 -6.35 -17.09 16.52
CA LYS A 302 -5.88 -16.93 17.89
C LYS A 302 -6.17 -15.53 18.40
N ILE A 303 -6.82 -15.46 19.56
CA ILE A 303 -7.06 -14.21 20.29
C ILE A 303 -5.76 -13.83 21.02
N THR A 304 -5.00 -12.90 20.43
CA THR A 304 -3.82 -12.28 21.03
C THR A 304 -4.21 -11.04 21.84
N ALA A 305 -3.32 -10.57 22.72
CA ALA A 305 -3.56 -9.33 23.48
C ALA A 305 -3.81 -8.11 22.57
N GLU A 306 -3.00 -7.96 21.54
CA GLU A 306 -3.14 -6.93 20.49
C GLU A 306 -4.50 -7.00 19.79
N ARG A 307 -4.96 -8.22 19.48
CA ARG A 307 -6.26 -8.44 18.86
C ARG A 307 -7.39 -8.12 19.82
N THR A 308 -7.28 -8.50 21.09
CA THR A 308 -8.25 -8.12 22.14
C THR A 308 -8.32 -6.61 22.30
N HIS A 309 -7.19 -5.90 22.28
CA HIS A 309 -7.15 -4.44 22.30
C HIS A 309 -7.92 -3.83 21.12
N THR A 310 -7.70 -4.37 19.92
CA THR A 310 -8.38 -3.93 18.69
C THR A 310 -9.89 -4.19 18.75
N ILE A 311 -10.30 -5.39 19.18
CA ILE A 311 -11.71 -5.77 19.39
C ILE A 311 -12.38 -4.80 20.37
N LEU A 312 -11.78 -4.59 21.53
CA LEU A 312 -12.36 -3.77 22.58
C LEU A 312 -12.45 -2.31 22.14
N SER A 313 -11.42 -1.79 21.49
CA SER A 313 -11.39 -0.44 20.90
C SER A 313 -12.51 -0.25 19.87
N ALA A 314 -12.70 -1.20 18.94
CA ALA A 314 -13.81 -1.15 17.98
C ALA A 314 -15.16 -1.17 18.69
N ARG A 315 -15.34 -2.04 19.69
CA ARG A 315 -16.59 -2.15 20.47
C ARG A 315 -16.90 -0.86 21.24
N SER A 316 -15.89 -0.19 21.77
CA SER A 316 -16.03 1.09 22.47
C SER A 316 -16.36 2.25 21.53
N VAL A 317 -15.83 2.26 20.30
CA VAL A 317 -16.08 3.35 19.33
C VAL A 317 -17.41 3.19 18.59
N LEU A 318 -17.84 1.97 18.27
CA LEU A 318 -19.05 1.71 17.47
C LEU A 318 -20.32 2.46 17.92
N PRO A 319 -20.66 2.52 19.22
CA PRO A 319 -21.80 3.30 19.71
C PRO A 319 -21.68 4.80 19.40
N LEU A 320 -20.46 5.36 19.47
CA LEU A 320 -20.18 6.78 19.22
C LEU A 320 -20.37 7.19 17.74
N ILE A 321 -20.30 6.21 16.83
CA ILE A 321 -20.55 6.40 15.38
C ILE A 321 -21.90 5.80 14.92
N GLY A 322 -22.87 5.71 15.84
CA GLY A 322 -24.26 5.39 15.52
C GLY A 322 -24.52 3.91 15.23
N SER A 323 -23.72 2.98 15.77
CA SER A 323 -24.12 1.57 15.84
C SER A 323 -25.10 1.34 16.99
N PRO A 324 -26.06 0.40 16.86
CA PRO A 324 -27.06 0.10 17.89
C PRO A 324 -26.50 -0.68 19.10
N LEU A 325 -25.23 -1.09 19.06
CA LEU A 325 -24.60 -1.83 20.14
C LEU A 325 -24.48 -0.94 21.40
N PRO A 326 -24.68 -1.51 22.61
CA PRO A 326 -24.48 -0.77 23.84
C PRO A 326 -22.99 -0.40 24.03
N ALA A 327 -22.76 0.68 24.78
CA ALA A 327 -21.45 1.08 25.26
C ALA A 327 -20.81 -0.03 26.09
N VAL A 328 -19.49 -0.13 26.01
CA VAL A 328 -18.71 -1.09 26.80
C VAL A 328 -18.62 -0.57 28.22
N ASP A 329 -19.09 -1.36 29.19
CA ASP A 329 -19.01 -1.03 30.61
C ASP A 329 -17.75 -1.63 31.23
N VAL A 330 -16.85 -0.77 31.70
CA VAL A 330 -15.59 -1.15 32.35
C VAL A 330 -15.83 -1.96 33.62
N ALA A 331 -16.96 -1.74 34.30
CA ALA A 331 -17.31 -2.44 35.54
C ALA A 331 -17.58 -3.94 35.32
N GLN A 332 -17.75 -4.38 34.07
CA GLN A 332 -17.96 -5.79 33.73
C GLN A 332 -16.65 -6.60 33.65
N PHE A 333 -15.50 -5.94 33.64
CA PHE A 333 -14.20 -6.60 33.61
C PHE A 333 -13.74 -6.97 35.03
N PRO A 334 -13.12 -8.16 35.23
CA PRO A 334 -12.54 -8.53 36.51
C PRO A 334 -11.52 -7.51 37.01
N ASP A 335 -11.56 -7.21 38.32
CA ASP A 335 -10.60 -6.32 38.96
C ASP A 335 -9.30 -7.07 39.31
N THR A 336 -8.52 -7.39 38.28
CA THR A 336 -7.18 -7.97 38.43
C THR A 336 -6.16 -7.23 37.56
N ASP A 337 -4.88 -7.36 37.90
CA ASP A 337 -3.77 -6.74 37.18
C ASP A 337 -3.71 -7.20 35.71
N GLU A 338 -4.12 -8.45 35.44
CA GLU A 338 -4.20 -9.04 34.10
C GLU A 338 -5.14 -8.27 33.17
N TYR A 339 -6.23 -7.70 33.69
CA TYR A 339 -7.22 -6.95 32.91
C TYR A 339 -7.07 -5.42 33.04
N ALA A 340 -6.05 -4.93 33.78
CA ALA A 340 -5.84 -3.49 33.97
C ALA A 340 -5.68 -2.73 32.64
N LEU A 341 -4.94 -3.31 31.69
CA LEU A 341 -4.75 -2.75 30.35
C LEU A 341 -6.03 -2.75 29.50
N LEU A 342 -6.91 -3.74 29.66
CA LEU A 342 -8.18 -3.80 28.92
C LEU A 342 -9.18 -2.80 29.49
N ARG A 343 -9.18 -2.60 30.81
CA ARG A 343 -10.04 -1.64 31.50
C ARG A 343 -9.73 -0.19 31.16
N SER A 344 -8.49 0.13 30.76
CA SER A 344 -8.12 1.48 30.33
C SER A 344 -8.59 1.83 28.91
N ILE A 345 -9.00 0.86 28.10
CA ILE A 345 -9.38 1.09 26.69
C ILE A 345 -10.64 1.95 26.57
N PRO A 346 -11.80 1.63 27.19
CA PRO A 346 -12.98 2.47 27.05
C PRO A 346 -12.77 3.91 27.56
N PRO A 347 -12.14 4.17 28.73
CA PRO A 347 -11.80 5.53 29.16
C PRO A 347 -10.87 6.27 28.20
N THR A 348 -9.90 5.57 27.61
CA THR A 348 -9.00 6.17 26.60
C THR A 348 -9.78 6.59 25.35
N VAL A 349 -10.71 5.75 24.89
CA VAL A 349 -11.59 6.06 23.75
C VAL A 349 -12.45 7.28 24.05
N GLU A 350 -13.06 7.36 25.24
CA GLU A 350 -13.88 8.50 25.65
C GLU A 350 -13.07 9.80 25.75
N ALA A 351 -11.89 9.75 26.37
CA ALA A 351 -10.99 10.90 26.48
C ALA A 351 -10.54 11.39 25.11
N MET A 352 -10.11 10.48 24.23
CA MET A 352 -9.77 10.79 22.84
C MET A 352 -10.95 11.40 22.09
N TRP A 353 -12.14 10.82 22.23
CA TRP A 353 -13.33 11.30 21.53
C TRP A 353 -13.65 12.73 21.92
N LYS A 354 -13.67 13.02 23.23
CA LYS A 354 -13.89 14.36 23.76
C LYS A 354 -12.82 15.35 23.30
N MET A 355 -11.56 14.96 23.36
CA MET A 355 -10.45 15.80 22.87
C MET A 355 -10.64 16.16 21.39
N TRP A 356 -11.02 15.21 20.54
CA TRP A 356 -11.29 15.48 19.12
C TRP A 356 -12.57 16.27 18.87
N ASP A 357 -13.60 16.16 19.71
CA ASP A 357 -14.77 17.04 19.66
C ASP A 357 -14.39 18.52 19.90
N GLU A 358 -13.38 18.76 20.74
CA GLU A 358 -12.88 20.10 21.04
C GLU A 358 -11.91 20.64 19.97
N ILE A 359 -11.09 19.75 19.37
CA ILE A 359 -10.06 20.12 18.38
C ILE A 359 -10.65 20.37 16.97
N THR A 360 -11.58 19.52 16.54
CA THR A 360 -12.15 19.58 15.18
C THR A 360 -13.49 20.30 15.24
N PRO A 361 -13.61 21.56 14.76
CA PRO A 361 -14.90 22.24 14.78
C PRO A 361 -15.91 21.45 13.94
N VAL A 362 -17.07 21.17 14.54
CA VAL A 362 -18.19 20.48 13.91
C VAL A 362 -18.65 21.31 12.71
N GLY A 363 -18.18 20.93 11.53
CA GLY A 363 -18.49 21.59 10.26
C GLY A 363 -18.47 20.57 9.14
N ASN A 364 -19.42 19.63 9.18
CA ASN A 364 -20.00 18.88 8.05
C ASN A 364 -21.03 17.90 8.63
N SER A 365 -22.24 18.42 8.87
CA SER A 365 -23.47 17.62 9.00
C SER A 365 -24.05 17.40 7.61
#